data_AF-A0A6J2D196-F1
#
_entry.id   AF-A0A6J2D196-F1
#
_cell.length_a   1.000
_cell.length_b   1.000
_cell.length_c   1.000
_cell.angle_alpha   90.00
_cell.angle_beta   90.00
_cell.angle_gamma   90.00
#
_symmetry.space_group_name_H-M   'P 1'
#
loop_
_entity.id
_entity.type
_entity.pdbx_description
1 polymer ?
#
loop_
_entity_poly.entity_id
_entity_poly.type
_entity_poly.pdbx_seq_one_letter_code
_entity_poly.pdbx_strand_id
1 'polypeptide(L)'
;MRRLGSVQRKMPCVFVTEVKEEPSTKREHQPFKVLATETLSHKALDADIYSALPTEKVDGTCCYITTYKGQPYLWARLDRKPNKLAEKKFKNYLQSKQNSKEFFWNVEEDFKPVPECWIPAKEIEQLNGNPMPDENGHIPGWVPVEKHNKQYCWHSSVVNYEFEVALILQHHPDDPGLLEISAVPLSDLLEQTLELIGTNINGNPYGLGSKKHPLHLLIPHGAFQIRNLPTLKHNDLLSWFEGCREGKIEGIVWHCNDGCLIKVHRHHLGLCWPIPDTYMNSKPVIINMNLNKENKVQKCQVILLRPHSCQSWDLNPVQLAPETASCPVLHSLVWPPSSGHLYERAAIMQSLTVLDLIWNMVGQNLNFSLLCVSAKAPGVLVLGLQVNFSEWLNLQIP
;
A
#
# COMPACT_ATOMS: atom_id res chain seq x y z
N MET A 1 2.14 15.70 -8.19
CA MET A 1 0.86 15.40 -7.51
C MET A 1 0.66 16.38 -6.37
N ARG A 2 -0.54 16.94 -6.19
CA ARG A 2 -0.88 17.73 -5.00
C ARG A 2 -0.85 16.78 -3.81
N ARG A 3 -0.08 17.10 -2.77
CA ARG A 3 0.00 16.27 -1.55
C ARG A 3 -1.38 16.29 -0.88
N LEU A 4 -2.00 15.12 -0.76
CA LEU A 4 -3.27 14.95 -0.07
C LEU A 4 -3.02 14.77 1.44
N GLY A 5 -4.05 14.97 2.25
CA GLY A 5 -3.92 14.93 3.72
C GLY A 5 -3.25 13.64 4.21
N SER A 6 -2.40 13.78 5.24
CA SER A 6 -1.63 12.68 5.82
C SER A 6 -2.36 12.02 6.99
N VAL A 7 -2.22 10.71 7.15
CA VAL A 7 -2.86 9.97 8.26
C VAL A 7 -2.11 10.25 9.57
N GLN A 8 -2.53 11.30 10.29
CA GLN A 8 -1.96 11.65 11.59
C GLN A 8 -2.75 11.03 12.75
N ARG A 9 -4.05 10.81 12.56
CA ARG A 9 -4.99 10.33 13.58
C ARG A 9 -5.87 9.20 13.06
N LYS A 10 -6.60 8.54 13.95
CA LYS A 10 -7.63 7.57 13.53
C LYS A 10 -8.72 8.32 12.77
N MET A 11 -8.95 7.92 11.52
CA MET A 11 -9.98 8.52 10.67
C MET A 11 -11.39 8.17 11.19
N PRO A 12 -12.26 9.16 11.51
CA PRO A 12 -13.64 8.90 11.89
C PRO A 12 -14.47 8.39 10.71
N CYS A 13 -15.62 7.77 11.03
CA CYS A 13 -16.59 7.36 10.03
C CYS A 13 -17.36 8.58 9.50
N VAL A 14 -17.66 8.58 8.19
CA VAL A 14 -18.48 9.61 7.53
C VAL A 14 -19.91 9.64 8.08
N PHE A 15 -20.42 8.48 8.50
CA PHE A 15 -21.69 8.33 9.20
C PHE A 15 -21.48 8.17 10.70
N VAL A 16 -22.48 8.57 11.49
CA VAL A 16 -22.56 8.20 12.91
C VAL A 16 -22.59 6.68 12.99
N THR A 17 -21.78 6.11 13.88
CA THR A 17 -21.72 4.66 14.10
C THR A 17 -22.42 4.24 15.37
N GLU A 18 -23.11 3.11 15.32
CA GLU A 18 -23.77 2.47 16.45
C GLU A 18 -23.23 1.05 16.69
N VAL A 19 -23.31 0.59 17.93
CA VAL A 19 -22.97 -0.78 18.31
C VAL A 19 -24.27 -1.57 18.34
N LYS A 20 -24.35 -2.66 17.56
CA LYS A 20 -25.44 -3.63 17.62
C LYS A 20 -24.96 -4.90 18.29
N GLU A 21 -25.74 -5.43 19.22
CA GLU A 21 -25.50 -6.71 19.91
C GLU A 21 -25.82 -7.91 19.00
N GLU A 22 -25.15 -7.94 17.85
CA GLU A 22 -25.22 -9.01 16.86
C GLU A 22 -23.80 -9.47 16.52
N PRO A 23 -23.58 -10.77 16.28
CA PRO A 23 -22.24 -11.29 15.96
C PRO A 23 -21.58 -10.56 14.79
N SER A 24 -20.31 -10.21 14.97
CA SER A 24 -19.50 -9.55 13.94
C SER A 24 -19.16 -10.52 12.82
N THR A 25 -19.36 -10.11 11.57
CA THR A 25 -18.82 -10.81 10.40
C THR A 25 -17.32 -10.58 10.22
N LYS A 26 -16.74 -9.58 10.90
CA LYS A 26 -15.31 -9.23 10.82
C LYS A 26 -14.43 -10.07 11.74
N ARG A 27 -14.93 -10.44 12.92
CA ARG A 27 -14.15 -11.14 13.95
C ARG A 27 -14.95 -12.28 14.54
N GLU A 28 -14.39 -13.48 14.41
CA GLU A 28 -14.91 -14.67 15.05
C GLU A 28 -15.01 -14.44 16.57
N HIS A 29 -16.15 -14.81 17.16
CA HIS A 29 -16.49 -14.63 18.58
C HIS A 29 -16.70 -13.21 19.09
N GLN A 30 -16.73 -12.18 18.24
CA GLN A 30 -17.18 -10.85 18.69
C GLN A 30 -18.72 -10.80 18.70
N PRO A 31 -19.37 -10.61 19.87
CA PRO A 31 -20.83 -10.72 20.00
C PRO A 31 -21.60 -9.47 19.52
N PHE A 32 -20.87 -8.43 19.10
CA PHE A 32 -21.42 -7.17 18.63
C PHE A 32 -20.80 -6.75 17.30
N LYS A 33 -21.46 -5.88 16.54
CA LYS A 33 -20.92 -5.23 15.34
C LYS A 33 -21.09 -3.72 15.42
N VAL A 34 -20.18 -2.99 14.79
CA VAL A 34 -20.25 -1.53 14.68
C VAL A 34 -20.72 -1.19 13.28
N LEU A 35 -21.89 -0.57 13.16
CA LEU A 35 -22.50 -0.19 11.88
C LEU A 35 -22.63 1.33 11.77
N ALA A 36 -22.54 1.83 10.54
CA ALA A 36 -22.94 3.16 10.17
C ALA A 36 -24.46 3.26 10.18
N THR A 37 -24.95 4.38 10.68
CA THR A 37 -26.35 4.81 10.51
C THR A 37 -26.51 5.55 9.19
N GLU A 38 -27.73 5.98 8.88
CA GLU A 38 -28.00 6.83 7.72
C GLU A 38 -27.60 8.30 7.93
N THR A 39 -27.24 8.67 9.16
CA THR A 39 -26.92 10.04 9.56
C THR A 39 -25.44 10.34 9.39
N LEU A 40 -25.11 11.42 8.66
CA LEU A 40 -23.73 11.91 8.57
C LEU A 40 -23.22 12.38 9.94
N SER A 41 -21.95 12.12 10.22
CA SER A 41 -21.33 12.56 11.47
C SER A 41 -21.07 14.06 11.46
N HIS A 42 -21.19 14.71 12.64
CA HIS A 42 -20.86 16.14 12.77
C HIS A 42 -19.43 16.42 12.32
N LYS A 43 -18.47 15.55 12.66
CA LYS A 43 -17.07 15.66 12.19
C LYS A 43 -16.94 15.70 10.66
N ALA A 44 -17.80 14.97 9.93
CA ALA A 44 -17.79 15.01 8.47
C ALA A 44 -18.40 16.30 7.93
N LEU A 45 -19.50 16.77 8.51
CA LEU A 45 -20.15 18.03 8.12
C LEU A 45 -19.26 19.24 8.41
N ASP A 46 -18.65 19.28 9.60
CA ASP A 46 -17.75 20.36 10.03
C ASP A 46 -16.51 20.47 9.13
N ALA A 47 -16.07 19.34 8.56
CA ALA A 47 -14.94 19.26 7.63
C ALA A 47 -15.35 19.48 6.14
N ASP A 48 -16.57 19.93 5.87
CA ASP A 48 -17.11 20.15 4.51
C ASP A 48 -16.92 18.95 3.56
N ILE A 49 -17.38 17.77 3.99
CA ILE A 49 -17.23 16.50 3.27
C ILE A 49 -17.71 16.54 1.82
N TYR A 50 -18.67 17.40 1.48
CA TYR A 50 -19.23 17.49 0.12
C TYR A 50 -18.25 18.09 -0.90
N SER A 51 -17.29 18.88 -0.43
CA SER A 51 -16.20 19.45 -1.24
C SER A 51 -14.92 18.62 -1.21
N ALA A 52 -14.91 17.51 -0.46
CA ALA A 52 -13.72 16.70 -0.23
C ALA A 52 -13.39 15.79 -1.41
N LEU A 53 -12.11 15.45 -1.55
CA LEU A 53 -11.62 14.54 -2.60
C LEU A 53 -11.74 13.08 -2.15
N PRO A 54 -12.56 12.23 -2.81
CA PRO A 54 -12.67 10.82 -2.45
C PRO A 54 -11.56 9.98 -3.08
N THR A 55 -10.99 9.08 -2.27
CA THR A 55 -9.97 8.12 -2.69
C THR A 55 -10.27 6.74 -2.13
N GLU A 56 -9.70 5.70 -2.74
CA GLU A 56 -9.79 4.34 -2.23
C GLU A 56 -9.12 4.25 -0.85
N LYS A 57 -9.85 3.69 0.12
CA LYS A 57 -9.22 3.21 1.35
C LYS A 57 -8.50 1.90 1.01
N VAL A 58 -7.17 1.92 1.15
CA VAL A 58 -6.34 0.74 0.95
C VAL A 58 -6.18 -0.01 2.27
N ASP A 59 -6.33 -1.33 2.23
CA ASP A 59 -6.17 -2.20 3.40
C ASP A 59 -4.70 -2.60 3.55
N GLY A 60 -3.95 -1.71 4.18
CA GLY A 60 -2.55 -1.89 4.52
C GLY A 60 -2.23 -1.60 5.97
N THR A 61 -0.94 -1.61 6.29
CA THR A 61 -0.44 -1.04 7.52
C THR A 61 0.17 0.34 7.23
N CYS A 62 -0.31 1.34 7.94
CA CYS A 62 0.07 2.72 7.71
C CYS A 62 1.56 2.94 8.05
N CYS A 63 2.24 3.66 7.17
CA CYS A 63 3.65 3.99 7.19
C CYS A 63 3.81 5.49 6.99
N TYR A 64 5.00 5.99 7.29
CA TYR A 64 5.33 7.40 7.13
C TYR A 64 6.79 7.55 6.73
N ILE A 65 7.12 8.52 5.88
CA ILE A 65 8.50 8.80 5.50
C ILE A 65 8.91 10.15 6.04
N THR A 66 9.93 10.15 6.89
CA THR A 66 10.53 11.37 7.45
C THR A 66 11.99 11.13 7.82
N THR A 67 12.69 12.18 8.22
CA THR A 67 14.12 12.15 8.51
C THR A 67 14.42 11.36 9.78
N TYR A 68 15.36 10.43 9.70
CA TYR A 68 15.98 9.74 10.83
C TYR A 68 17.49 9.75 10.66
N LYS A 69 18.25 10.14 11.69
CA LYS A 69 19.73 10.24 11.63
C LYS A 69 20.24 11.06 10.44
N GLY A 70 19.51 12.13 10.08
CA GLY A 70 19.84 13.03 8.97
C GLY A 70 19.48 12.54 7.57
N GLN A 71 18.83 11.38 7.43
CA GLN A 71 18.45 10.80 6.13
C GLN A 71 16.96 10.46 6.03
N PRO A 72 16.34 10.49 4.84
CA PRO A 72 14.97 10.00 4.65
C PRO A 72 14.85 8.52 5.06
N TYR A 73 13.85 8.20 5.88
CA TYR A 73 13.65 6.85 6.41
C TYR A 73 12.18 6.45 6.38
N LEU A 74 11.92 5.14 6.28
CA LEU A 74 10.57 4.61 6.47
C LEU A 74 10.30 4.44 7.96
N TRP A 75 9.11 4.81 8.38
CA TRP A 75 8.62 4.69 9.74
C TRP A 75 7.34 3.86 9.76
N ALA A 76 7.27 2.92 10.68
CA ALA A 76 6.08 2.10 10.92
C ALA A 76 5.20 2.77 11.99
N ARG A 77 3.88 2.62 11.85
CA ARG A 77 2.93 3.10 12.83
C ARG A 77 3.09 2.35 14.16
N LEU A 78 3.26 3.09 15.25
CA LEU A 78 3.26 2.57 16.61
C LEU A 78 2.45 3.48 17.54
N ASP A 79 1.19 3.11 17.79
CA ASP A 79 0.34 3.84 18.74
C ASP A 79 0.76 3.51 20.18
N ARG A 80 1.05 4.55 20.98
CA ARG A 80 1.27 4.41 22.42
C ARG A 80 -0.08 4.18 23.10
N LYS A 81 -0.23 3.00 23.68
CA LYS A 81 -1.47 2.52 24.31
C LYS A 81 -1.46 2.74 25.83
N PRO A 82 -2.63 2.91 26.46
CA PRO A 82 -2.71 2.97 27.91
C PRO A 82 -2.28 1.63 28.52
N ASN A 83 -1.82 1.68 29.76
CA ASN A 83 -1.56 0.50 30.57
C ASN A 83 -2.90 -0.13 31.02
N LYS A 84 -2.86 -1.34 31.59
CA LYS A 84 -4.08 -2.08 31.96
C LYS A 84 -4.95 -1.32 32.99
N LEU A 85 -4.33 -0.58 33.90
CA LEU A 85 -5.04 0.16 34.95
C LEU A 85 -5.76 1.37 34.35
N ALA A 86 -5.04 2.16 33.55
CA ALA A 86 -5.58 3.32 32.85
C ALA A 86 -6.68 2.93 31.86
N GLU A 87 -6.51 1.83 31.11
CA GLU A 87 -7.53 1.30 30.21
C GLU A 87 -8.83 0.95 30.96
N LYS A 88 -8.71 0.33 32.14
CA LYS A 88 -9.87 0.03 32.99
C LYS A 88 -10.55 1.30 33.51
N LYS A 89 -9.78 2.28 33.99
CA LYS A 89 -10.31 3.58 34.44
C LYS A 89 -11.06 4.30 33.32
N PHE A 90 -10.47 4.34 32.13
CA PHE A 90 -11.06 5.00 30.96
C PHE A 90 -12.34 4.30 30.49
N LYS A 91 -12.37 2.96 30.44
CA LYS A 91 -13.59 2.20 30.13
C LYS A 91 -14.72 2.47 31.12
N ASN A 92 -14.41 2.51 32.42
CA ASN A 92 -15.39 2.83 33.45
C ASN A 92 -15.95 4.25 33.27
N TYR A 93 -15.08 5.22 32.97
CA TYR A 93 -15.47 6.60 32.66
C TYR A 93 -16.43 6.67 31.47
N LEU A 94 -16.11 5.99 30.36
CA LEU A 94 -16.96 5.94 29.16
C LEU A 94 -18.33 5.30 29.42
N GLN A 95 -18.43 4.35 30.36
CA GLN A 95 -19.68 3.72 30.76
C GLN A 95 -20.50 4.62 31.70
N SER A 96 -19.84 5.38 32.57
CA SER A 96 -20.47 6.26 33.56
C SER A 96 -20.89 7.61 32.97
N LYS A 97 -21.46 7.68 31.75
CA LYS A 97 -21.83 8.90 30.97
C LYS A 97 -22.65 10.00 31.70
N GLN A 98 -22.84 9.92 33.01
CA GLN A 98 -23.52 10.89 33.87
C GLN A 98 -22.64 12.03 34.41
N ASN A 99 -21.31 12.01 34.26
CA ASN A 99 -20.46 13.10 34.77
C ASN A 99 -19.93 13.98 33.64
N SER A 100 -20.29 15.28 33.67
CA SER A 100 -19.81 16.34 32.78
C SER A 100 -18.32 16.69 32.94
N LYS A 101 -17.55 15.91 33.71
CA LYS A 101 -16.12 16.12 33.91
C LYS A 101 -15.36 15.39 32.82
N GLU A 102 -14.43 16.09 32.19
CA GLU A 102 -13.50 15.51 31.21
C GLU A 102 -12.59 14.46 31.87
N PHE A 103 -12.21 13.41 31.14
CA PHE A 103 -11.27 12.41 31.65
C PHE A 103 -9.85 12.96 31.59
N PHE A 104 -9.18 12.98 32.74
CA PHE A 104 -7.81 13.46 32.84
C PHE A 104 -6.82 12.30 32.69
N TRP A 105 -5.89 12.43 31.74
CA TRP A 105 -4.81 11.47 31.49
C TRP A 105 -3.51 11.91 32.15
N ASN A 106 -2.86 11.01 32.90
CA ASN A 106 -1.47 11.19 33.32
C ASN A 106 -0.54 10.53 32.28
N VAL A 107 0.02 11.31 31.35
CA VAL A 107 0.82 10.79 30.23
C VAL A 107 2.06 9.99 30.67
N GLU A 108 2.61 10.28 31.84
CA GLU A 108 3.79 9.59 32.39
C GLU A 108 3.42 8.21 32.95
N GLU A 109 2.32 8.13 33.69
CA GLU A 109 1.94 6.91 34.42
C GLU A 109 0.97 6.02 33.64
N ASP A 110 0.02 6.60 32.90
CA ASP A 110 -1.13 5.89 32.34
C ASP A 110 -0.78 5.11 31.05
N PHE A 111 0.40 5.32 30.47
CA PHE A 111 0.76 4.79 29.16
C PHE A 111 1.93 3.82 29.19
N LYS A 112 1.91 2.86 28.27
CA LYS A 112 3.04 1.93 28.08
C LYS A 112 4.28 2.71 27.60
N PRO A 113 5.49 2.23 27.94
CA PRO A 113 6.72 2.80 27.41
C PRO A 113 6.80 2.60 25.89
N VAL A 114 7.48 3.52 25.23
CA VAL A 114 7.80 3.47 23.80
C VAL A 114 9.32 3.55 23.62
N PRO A 115 9.87 3.08 22.50
CA PRO A 115 11.29 3.27 22.18
C PRO A 115 11.67 4.75 22.18
N GLU A 116 12.93 5.07 22.48
CA GLU A 116 13.44 6.45 22.46
C GLU A 116 13.30 7.12 21.08
N CYS A 117 13.42 6.34 20.01
CA CYS A 117 13.23 6.81 18.65
C CYS A 117 11.76 7.04 18.26
N TRP A 118 10.80 6.78 19.15
CA TRP A 118 9.38 7.01 18.87
C TRP A 118 9.09 8.50 18.79
N ILE A 119 8.31 8.89 17.78
CA ILE A 119 7.82 10.26 17.62
C ILE A 119 6.29 10.29 17.55
N PRO A 120 5.64 11.30 18.15
CA PRO A 120 4.21 11.51 17.97
C PRO A 120 3.90 11.90 16.51
N ALA A 121 2.70 11.57 16.05
CA ALA A 121 2.18 12.06 14.78
C ALA A 121 2.02 13.61 14.79
N LYS A 122 2.16 14.26 13.63
CA LYS A 122 2.43 15.71 13.50
C LYS A 122 1.27 16.66 13.84
N GLU A 123 0.10 16.13 14.15
CA GLU A 123 -1.12 16.90 14.46
C GLU A 123 -1.84 16.38 15.71
N ILE A 124 -1.08 15.76 16.62
CA ILE A 124 -1.64 15.38 17.91
C ILE A 124 -1.75 16.63 18.78
N GLU A 125 -2.91 16.80 19.39
CA GLU A 125 -3.14 17.83 20.40
C GLU A 125 -2.11 17.72 21.53
N GLN A 126 -1.53 18.84 21.93
CA GLN A 126 -0.55 18.86 23.01
C GLN A 126 -1.08 19.64 24.21
N LEU A 127 -0.93 19.05 25.39
CA LEU A 127 -1.19 19.72 26.66
C LEU A 127 0.13 19.82 27.43
N ASN A 128 0.58 21.05 27.70
CA ASN A 128 1.86 21.31 28.36
C ASN A 128 3.07 20.63 27.67
N GLY A 129 3.04 20.56 26.33
CA GLY A 129 4.09 19.91 25.53
C GLY A 129 4.01 18.39 25.45
N ASN A 130 3.03 17.76 26.12
CA ASN A 130 2.81 16.31 26.06
C ASN A 130 1.73 15.96 25.02
N PRO A 131 1.95 14.93 24.18
CA PRO A 131 0.95 14.50 23.21
C PRO A 131 -0.25 13.86 23.92
N MET A 132 -1.45 14.33 23.59
CA MET A 132 -2.69 13.84 24.17
C MET A 132 -3.25 12.64 23.41
N PRO A 133 -3.88 11.68 24.11
CA PRO A 133 -4.54 10.56 23.47
C PRO A 133 -5.79 10.99 22.68
N ASP A 134 -6.12 10.18 21.67
CA ASP A 134 -7.35 10.30 20.92
C ASP A 134 -8.58 9.85 21.74
N GLU A 135 -9.76 9.92 21.13
CA GLU A 135 -11.04 9.48 21.71
C GLU A 135 -11.08 8.00 22.14
N ASN A 136 -10.11 7.19 21.68
CA ASN A 136 -9.96 5.78 22.06
C ASN A 136 -8.91 5.58 23.17
N GLY A 137 -8.30 6.66 23.66
CA GLY A 137 -7.23 6.62 24.66
C GLY A 137 -5.86 6.28 24.09
N HIS A 138 -5.65 6.32 22.76
CA HIS A 138 -4.36 6.01 22.14
C HIS A 138 -3.63 7.28 21.70
N ILE A 139 -2.29 7.29 21.80
CA ILE A 139 -1.48 8.36 21.22
C ILE A 139 -0.83 7.83 19.93
N PRO A 140 -1.32 8.26 18.75
CA PRO A 140 -0.66 8.04 17.46
C PRO A 140 0.86 8.29 17.46
N GLY A 141 1.61 7.44 16.78
CA GLY A 141 3.04 7.72 16.61
C GLY A 141 3.74 6.77 15.67
N TRP A 142 5.06 6.96 15.57
CA TRP A 142 5.89 6.35 14.54
C TRP A 142 7.20 5.87 15.13
N VAL A 143 7.75 4.79 14.59
CA VAL A 143 9.12 4.34 14.86
C VAL A 143 9.85 4.02 13.56
N PRO A 144 11.17 4.28 13.47
CA PRO A 144 11.92 4.04 12.24
C PRO A 144 12.05 2.53 11.97
N VAL A 145 11.97 2.16 10.70
CA VAL A 145 12.10 0.79 10.21
C VAL A 145 13.57 0.50 9.95
N GLU A 146 14.28 0.00 10.96
CA GLU A 146 15.68 -0.39 10.83
C GLU A 146 15.84 -1.79 10.20
N LYS A 147 16.86 -1.98 9.35
CA LYS A 147 17.09 -3.19 8.52
C LYS A 147 17.06 -4.51 9.30
N HIS A 148 17.44 -4.52 10.58
CA HIS A 148 17.54 -5.72 11.41
C HIS A 148 16.36 -5.91 12.38
N ASN A 149 15.35 -5.04 12.33
CA ASN A 149 14.19 -5.17 13.18
C ASN A 149 13.22 -6.24 12.63
N LYS A 150 13.20 -7.41 13.28
CA LYS A 150 12.30 -8.52 12.91
C LYS A 150 10.82 -8.16 12.96
N GLN A 151 10.42 -7.20 13.81
CA GLN A 151 9.03 -6.74 13.89
C GLN A 151 8.57 -6.06 12.60
N TYR A 152 9.49 -5.38 11.90
CA TYR A 152 9.18 -4.59 10.71
C TYR A 152 9.84 -5.17 9.44
N CYS A 153 10.14 -6.47 9.41
CA CYS A 153 10.83 -7.10 8.29
C CYS A 153 10.11 -6.88 6.94
N TRP A 154 8.78 -6.84 6.91
CA TRP A 154 7.99 -6.56 5.69
C TRP A 154 7.98 -5.08 5.30
N HIS A 155 8.24 -4.17 6.25
CA HIS A 155 8.44 -2.76 5.91
C HIS A 155 9.84 -2.58 5.33
N SER A 156 10.83 -3.28 5.87
CA SER A 156 12.20 -3.26 5.35
C SER A 156 12.33 -3.84 3.95
N SER A 157 11.40 -4.69 3.49
CA SER A 157 11.46 -5.30 2.15
C SER A 157 11.07 -4.35 1.01
N VAL A 158 10.40 -3.24 1.31
CA VAL A 158 9.93 -2.25 0.32
C VAL A 158 10.82 -1.03 0.21
N VAL A 159 11.92 -0.99 0.95
CA VAL A 159 12.89 0.11 0.94
C VAL A 159 14.31 -0.41 0.82
N ASN A 160 15.13 0.34 0.09
CA ASN A 160 16.56 0.14 0.07
C ASN A 160 17.24 1.44 0.50
N TYR A 161 17.76 1.45 1.73
CA TYR A 161 18.43 2.62 2.30
C TYR A 161 19.81 2.89 1.71
N GLU A 162 20.46 1.92 1.07
CA GLU A 162 21.74 2.12 0.38
C GLU A 162 21.55 2.96 -0.89
N PHE A 163 20.46 2.72 -1.62
CA PHE A 163 20.10 3.49 -2.81
C PHE A 163 19.09 4.62 -2.52
N GLU A 164 18.63 4.75 -1.27
CA GLU A 164 17.61 5.71 -0.84
C GLU A 164 16.31 5.63 -1.66
N VAL A 165 15.83 4.42 -1.96
CA VAL A 165 14.63 4.19 -2.78
C VAL A 165 13.57 3.36 -2.05
N ALA A 166 12.32 3.57 -2.44
CA ALA A 166 11.16 2.79 -2.04
C ALA A 166 10.48 2.18 -3.27
N LEU A 167 9.87 1.01 -3.11
CA LEU A 167 9.01 0.39 -4.11
C LEU A 167 7.56 0.81 -3.88
N ILE A 168 6.99 1.54 -4.83
CA ILE A 168 5.61 2.03 -4.73
C ILE A 168 4.69 1.40 -5.78
N LEU A 169 3.40 1.35 -5.48
CA LEU A 169 2.32 1.07 -6.43
C LEU A 169 1.44 2.31 -6.55
N GLN A 170 1.21 2.77 -7.79
CA GLN A 170 0.40 3.96 -8.07
C GLN A 170 -0.30 3.83 -9.42
N HIS A 171 -1.13 4.82 -9.77
CA HIS A 171 -1.64 4.94 -11.14
C HIS A 171 -0.54 5.30 -12.12
N HIS A 172 -0.57 4.71 -13.31
CA HIS A 172 0.28 5.19 -14.40
C HIS A 172 -0.10 6.65 -14.72
N PRO A 173 0.87 7.57 -14.84
CA PRO A 173 0.60 9.00 -15.00
C PRO A 173 -0.22 9.32 -16.25
N ASP A 174 -0.01 8.57 -17.34
CA ASP A 174 -0.66 8.82 -18.63
C ASP A 174 -1.86 7.91 -18.88
N ASP A 175 -2.04 6.84 -18.09
CA ASP A 175 -3.12 5.86 -18.29
C ASP A 175 -3.74 5.44 -16.95
N PRO A 176 -4.87 6.04 -16.54
CA PRO A 176 -5.59 5.69 -15.32
C PRO A 176 -6.11 4.25 -15.27
N GLY A 177 -6.17 3.55 -16.41
CA GLY A 177 -6.53 2.14 -16.50
C GLY A 177 -5.40 1.22 -16.04
N LEU A 178 -4.15 1.71 -16.02
CA LEU A 178 -2.96 0.98 -15.63
C LEU A 178 -2.50 1.37 -14.21
N LEU A 179 -1.95 0.37 -13.53
CA LEU A 179 -1.14 0.55 -12.34
C LEU A 179 0.34 0.47 -12.72
N GLU A 180 1.18 1.17 -11.98
CA GLU A 180 2.62 1.15 -12.12
C GLU A 180 3.28 0.80 -10.78
N ILE A 181 4.14 -0.22 -10.79
CA ILE A 181 5.13 -0.45 -9.75
C ILE A 181 6.39 0.31 -10.14
N SER A 182 6.84 1.21 -9.28
CA SER A 182 8.05 2.00 -9.54
C SER A 182 8.96 2.13 -8.34
N ALA A 183 10.26 2.25 -8.62
CA ALA A 183 11.25 2.61 -7.63
C ALA A 183 11.33 4.14 -7.56
N VAL A 184 11.06 4.71 -6.38
CA VAL A 184 10.99 6.16 -6.16
C VAL A 184 11.97 6.56 -5.05
N PRO A 185 12.72 7.68 -5.20
CA PRO A 185 13.56 8.20 -4.14
C PRO A 185 12.77 8.45 -2.85
N LEU A 186 13.33 8.05 -1.70
CA LEU A 186 12.73 8.31 -0.39
C LEU A 186 12.56 9.82 -0.13
N SER A 187 13.43 10.65 -0.72
CA SER A 187 13.32 12.12 -0.68
C SER A 187 12.00 12.64 -1.24
N ASP A 188 11.47 11.99 -2.28
CA ASP A 188 10.25 12.44 -2.98
C ASP A 188 9.01 12.12 -2.15
N LEU A 189 9.13 11.12 -1.27
CA LEU A 189 8.10 10.67 -0.34
C LEU A 189 8.21 11.31 1.04
N LEU A 190 9.19 12.20 1.28
CA LEU A 190 9.32 12.90 2.55
C LEU A 190 8.01 13.58 2.94
N GLU A 191 7.64 13.37 4.20
CA GLU A 191 6.46 13.91 4.85
C GLU A 191 5.13 13.31 4.36
N GLN A 192 5.18 12.20 3.62
CA GLN A 192 4.00 11.47 3.17
C GLN A 192 3.71 10.26 4.05
N THR A 193 2.44 10.03 4.32
CA THR A 193 1.96 8.74 4.84
C THR A 193 1.65 7.80 3.67
N LEU A 194 1.93 6.51 3.86
CA LEU A 194 1.70 5.46 2.87
C LEU A 194 1.00 4.27 3.53
N GLU A 195 0.42 3.38 2.73
CA GLU A 195 -0.03 2.07 3.16
C GLU A 195 0.95 1.02 2.64
N LEU A 196 1.54 0.23 3.53
CA LEU A 196 2.23 -1.00 3.15
C LEU A 196 1.20 -2.08 2.91
N ILE A 197 1.22 -2.68 1.72
CA ILE A 197 0.42 -3.85 1.37
C ILE A 197 1.31 -5.01 0.95
N GLY A 198 0.79 -6.24 0.98
CA GLY A 198 1.51 -7.39 0.47
C GLY A 198 1.10 -8.72 1.06
N THR A 199 1.84 -9.77 0.67
CA THR A 199 1.55 -11.17 1.01
C THR A 199 1.36 -11.42 2.51
N ASN A 200 2.08 -10.70 3.36
CA ASN A 200 2.05 -10.88 4.82
C ASN A 200 1.38 -9.73 5.56
N ILE A 201 0.63 -8.87 4.86
CA ILE A 201 -0.04 -7.71 5.45
C ILE A 201 -1.55 -7.91 5.39
N ASN A 202 -2.21 -7.74 6.53
CA ASN A 202 -3.67 -7.76 6.69
C ASN A 202 -4.40 -8.92 6.00
N GLY A 203 -3.77 -10.09 5.91
CA GLY A 203 -4.37 -11.27 5.26
C GLY A 203 -4.31 -11.25 3.73
N ASN A 204 -3.53 -10.35 3.13
CA ASN A 204 -3.32 -10.21 1.69
C ASN A 204 -4.62 -10.02 0.88
N PRO A 205 -5.41 -8.97 1.17
CA PRO A 205 -6.70 -8.72 0.50
C PRO A 205 -6.55 -8.50 -1.02
N TYR A 206 -5.35 -8.11 -1.46
CA TYR A 206 -5.02 -7.84 -2.85
C TYR A 206 -4.34 -9.02 -3.57
N GLY A 207 -4.13 -10.16 -2.90
CA GLY A 207 -3.56 -11.36 -3.55
C GLY A 207 -2.15 -11.13 -4.12
N LEU A 208 -1.36 -10.25 -3.51
CA LEU A 208 0.01 -9.98 -3.94
C LEU A 208 0.94 -11.11 -3.53
N GLY A 209 1.75 -11.59 -4.48
CA GLY A 209 2.75 -12.63 -4.25
C GLY A 209 2.18 -13.94 -3.68
N SER A 210 3.06 -14.77 -3.12
CA SER A 210 2.68 -16.00 -2.42
C SER A 210 3.62 -16.25 -1.23
N LYS A 211 3.30 -17.20 -0.35
CA LYS A 211 4.19 -17.51 0.80
C LYS A 211 5.62 -17.91 0.39
N LYS A 212 5.77 -18.58 -0.76
CA LYS A 212 7.07 -18.96 -1.33
C LYS A 212 7.79 -17.75 -1.95
N HIS A 213 7.01 -16.78 -2.39
CA HIS A 213 7.41 -15.68 -3.26
C HIS A 213 6.69 -14.39 -2.81
N PRO A 214 6.99 -13.88 -1.60
CA PRO A 214 6.25 -12.76 -1.01
C PRO A 214 6.54 -11.44 -1.72
N LEU A 215 5.49 -10.67 -2.01
CA LEU A 215 5.59 -9.34 -2.60
C LEU A 215 4.92 -8.33 -1.69
N HIS A 216 5.61 -7.21 -1.48
CA HIS A 216 5.14 -6.06 -0.70
C HIS A 216 5.39 -4.78 -1.47
N LEU A 217 4.50 -3.80 -1.31
CA LEU A 217 4.53 -2.52 -2.01
C LEU A 217 4.03 -1.42 -1.08
N LEU A 218 4.54 -0.19 -1.23
CA LEU A 218 3.97 0.99 -0.60
C LEU A 218 2.97 1.66 -1.54
N ILE A 219 1.86 2.14 -1.01
CA ILE A 219 0.91 2.97 -1.75
C ILE A 219 0.85 4.33 -1.05
N PRO A 220 1.23 5.44 -1.70
CA PRO A 220 1.01 6.77 -1.15
C PRO A 220 -0.47 6.98 -0.82
N HIS A 221 -0.77 7.57 0.34
CA HIS A 221 -2.17 7.85 0.69
C HIS A 221 -2.83 8.76 -0.35
N GLY A 222 -4.02 8.36 -0.78
CA GLY A 222 -4.79 9.07 -1.79
C GLY A 222 -4.30 8.88 -3.24
N ALA A 223 -3.41 7.92 -3.49
CA ALA A 223 -2.93 7.61 -4.85
C ALA A 223 -4.05 7.16 -5.81
N PHE A 224 -5.15 6.63 -5.28
CA PHE A 224 -6.26 6.09 -6.06
C PHE A 224 -7.52 6.93 -5.87
N GLN A 225 -7.66 7.99 -6.68
CA GLN A 225 -8.85 8.83 -6.67
C GLN A 225 -10.06 8.08 -7.25
N ILE A 226 -11.21 8.22 -6.59
CA ILE A 226 -12.49 7.67 -7.06
C ILE A 226 -13.17 8.72 -7.92
N ARG A 227 -13.50 8.37 -9.17
CA ARG A 227 -14.09 9.33 -10.13
C ARG A 227 -15.61 9.29 -10.14
N ASN A 228 -16.18 8.09 -10.05
CA ASN A 228 -17.62 7.89 -10.15
C ASN A 228 -18.21 7.53 -8.78
N LEU A 229 -18.02 8.44 -7.82
CA LEU A 229 -18.60 8.29 -6.49
C LEU A 229 -20.12 8.53 -6.57
N PRO A 230 -20.96 7.68 -5.95
CA PRO A 230 -22.39 7.96 -5.84
C PRO A 230 -22.63 9.15 -4.90
N THR A 231 -23.88 9.59 -4.83
CA THR A 231 -24.31 10.57 -3.83
C THR A 231 -23.97 10.11 -2.41
N LEU A 232 -23.61 11.07 -1.55
CA LEU A 232 -23.22 10.80 -0.17
C LEU A 232 -24.44 10.48 0.71
N LYS A 233 -25.10 9.37 0.41
CA LYS A 233 -26.19 8.77 1.19
C LYS A 233 -25.84 7.32 1.48
N HIS A 234 -26.26 6.83 2.64
CA HIS A 234 -25.95 5.49 3.11
C HIS A 234 -26.32 4.40 2.07
N ASN A 235 -27.56 4.41 1.58
CA ASN A 235 -28.04 3.37 0.65
C ASN A 235 -27.41 3.45 -0.74
N ASP A 236 -27.06 4.66 -1.20
CA ASP A 236 -26.38 4.85 -2.49
C ASP A 236 -24.95 4.29 -2.43
N LEU A 237 -24.24 4.56 -1.32
CA LEU A 237 -22.92 3.98 -1.08
C LEU A 237 -22.97 2.46 -0.92
N LEU A 238 -23.93 1.94 -0.14
CA LEU A 238 -24.13 0.50 0.03
C LEU A 238 -24.30 -0.19 -1.33
N SER A 239 -25.24 0.32 -2.15
CA SER A 239 -25.51 -0.20 -3.49
C SER A 239 -24.27 -0.14 -4.40
N TRP A 240 -23.48 0.93 -4.28
CA TRP A 240 -22.24 1.09 -5.06
C TRP A 240 -21.16 0.10 -4.64
N PHE A 241 -20.95 -0.13 -3.35
CA PHE A 241 -19.98 -1.12 -2.86
C PHE A 241 -20.32 -2.55 -3.31
N GLU A 242 -21.60 -2.88 -3.42
CA GLU A 242 -22.06 -4.21 -3.85
C GLU A 242 -22.10 -4.38 -5.37
N GLY A 243 -22.66 -3.41 -6.08
CA GLY A 243 -22.98 -3.53 -7.50
C GLY A 243 -21.93 -2.95 -8.47
N CYS A 244 -21.10 -2.00 -8.02
CA CYS A 244 -20.15 -1.31 -8.91
C CYS A 244 -18.78 -1.99 -8.96
N ARG A 245 -18.15 -2.02 -10.14
CA ARG A 245 -16.78 -2.52 -10.31
C ARG A 245 -15.76 -1.69 -9.53
N GLU A 246 -15.86 -0.37 -9.61
CA GLU A 246 -15.03 0.58 -8.85
C GLU A 246 -15.31 0.49 -7.33
N GLY A 247 -16.51 0.03 -6.95
CA GLY A 247 -16.92 -0.21 -5.57
C GLY A 247 -16.35 -1.47 -4.92
N LYS A 248 -15.59 -2.30 -5.65
CA LYS A 248 -14.91 -3.49 -5.09
C LYS A 248 -13.62 -3.15 -4.33
N ILE A 249 -13.71 -2.23 -3.37
CA ILE A 249 -12.61 -1.71 -2.55
C ILE A 249 -12.93 -1.81 -1.05
N GLU A 250 -11.95 -1.68 -0.15
CA GLU A 250 -12.17 -1.81 1.31
C GLU A 250 -13.14 -0.74 1.86
N GLY A 251 -13.02 0.46 1.32
CA GLY A 251 -13.67 1.65 1.81
C GLY A 251 -13.29 2.87 0.99
N ILE A 252 -13.76 4.04 1.42
CA ILE A 252 -13.44 5.34 0.84
C ILE A 252 -12.80 6.19 1.94
N VAL A 253 -11.79 6.98 1.56
CA VAL A 253 -11.25 8.07 2.37
C VAL A 253 -11.49 9.38 1.62
N TRP A 254 -12.16 10.32 2.27
CA TRP A 254 -12.31 11.69 1.81
C TRP A 254 -11.23 12.57 2.42
N HIS A 255 -10.51 13.28 1.56
CA HIS A 255 -9.53 14.29 1.95
C HIS A 255 -10.20 15.67 1.94
N CYS A 256 -10.53 16.18 3.12
CA CYS A 256 -11.18 17.46 3.30
C CYS A 256 -10.19 18.63 3.13
N ASN A 257 -10.72 19.82 2.83
CA ASN A 257 -9.91 21.02 2.56
C ASN A 257 -9.16 21.55 3.79
N ASP A 258 -9.66 21.24 4.99
CA ASP A 258 -9.05 21.57 6.28
C ASP A 258 -7.95 20.57 6.71
N GLY A 259 -7.66 19.57 5.87
CA GLY A 259 -6.71 18.49 6.15
C GLY A 259 -7.31 17.29 6.90
N CYS A 260 -8.59 17.37 7.32
CA CYS A 260 -9.27 16.25 7.96
C CYS A 260 -9.42 15.07 6.99
N LEU A 261 -9.32 13.86 7.53
CA LEU A 261 -9.54 12.61 6.80
C LEU A 261 -10.75 11.90 7.37
N ILE A 262 -11.80 11.80 6.56
CA ILE A 262 -13.04 11.10 6.91
C ILE A 262 -13.10 9.80 6.10
N LYS A 263 -13.60 8.70 6.68
CA LYS A 263 -13.69 7.43 5.94
C LYS A 263 -15.03 6.74 6.03
N VAL A 264 -15.28 5.82 5.13
CA VAL A 264 -16.25 4.74 5.32
C VAL A 264 -15.55 3.43 5.00
N HIS A 265 -15.89 2.38 5.73
CA HIS A 265 -15.38 1.04 5.50
C HIS A 265 -16.57 0.13 5.22
N ARG A 266 -16.42 -0.81 4.27
CA ARG A 266 -17.40 -1.89 4.00
C ARG A 266 -18.06 -2.47 5.25
N HIS A 267 -17.27 -2.79 6.28
CA HIS A 267 -17.82 -3.35 7.52
C HIS A 267 -18.79 -2.42 8.26
N HIS A 268 -18.60 -1.09 8.18
CA HIS A 268 -19.56 -0.15 8.76
C HIS A 268 -20.89 -0.21 8.00
N LEU A 269 -20.90 -0.54 6.71
CA LEU A 269 -22.12 -0.74 5.92
C LEU A 269 -22.66 -2.18 6.03
N GLY A 270 -22.12 -3.00 6.94
CA GLY A 270 -22.53 -4.41 7.10
C GLY A 270 -21.99 -5.35 6.04
N LEU A 271 -21.14 -4.87 5.13
CA LEU A 271 -20.56 -5.67 4.06
C LEU A 271 -19.31 -6.45 4.51
N CYS A 272 -19.02 -7.54 3.80
CA CYS A 272 -17.81 -8.32 4.00
C CYS A 272 -16.57 -7.61 3.43
N TRP A 273 -15.43 -7.88 4.06
CA TRP A 273 -14.09 -7.58 3.59
C TRP A 273 -13.12 -8.55 4.28
N PRO A 274 -12.09 -9.07 3.61
CA PRO A 274 -11.79 -8.92 2.19
C PRO A 274 -12.85 -9.54 1.26
N ILE A 275 -12.84 -9.14 -0.01
CA ILE A 275 -13.64 -9.75 -1.07
C ILE A 275 -12.74 -10.27 -2.19
N PRO A 276 -13.15 -11.31 -2.93
CA PRO A 276 -12.45 -11.70 -4.14
C PRO A 276 -12.55 -10.61 -5.21
N ASP A 277 -11.56 -10.58 -6.11
CA ASP A 277 -11.51 -9.69 -7.27
C ASP A 277 -11.74 -8.20 -6.95
N THR A 278 -10.91 -7.65 -6.07
CA THR A 278 -10.90 -6.21 -5.78
C THR A 278 -10.70 -5.37 -7.06
N TYR A 279 -11.11 -4.11 -7.01
CA TYR A 279 -10.96 -3.19 -8.13
C TYR A 279 -9.49 -2.97 -8.50
N MET A 280 -8.61 -2.80 -7.51
CA MET A 280 -7.16 -2.71 -7.73
C MET A 280 -6.64 -3.90 -8.52
N ASN A 281 -7.02 -5.12 -8.12
CA ASN A 281 -6.54 -6.32 -8.78
C ASN A 281 -7.02 -6.41 -10.23
N SER A 282 -8.09 -5.71 -10.62
CA SER A 282 -8.65 -5.75 -11.97
C SER A 282 -7.81 -5.02 -13.01
N LYS A 283 -6.89 -4.16 -12.57
CA LYS A 283 -6.09 -3.31 -13.42
C LYS A 283 -4.81 -4.04 -13.84
N PRO A 284 -4.36 -3.89 -15.10
CA PRO A 284 -3.04 -4.36 -15.49
C PRO A 284 -1.97 -3.56 -14.74
N VAL A 285 -0.82 -4.19 -14.51
CA VAL A 285 0.30 -3.57 -13.80
C VAL A 285 1.49 -3.50 -14.74
N ILE A 286 2.14 -2.35 -14.80
CA ILE A 286 3.45 -2.21 -15.42
C ILE A 286 4.52 -2.03 -14.35
N ILE A 287 5.74 -2.44 -14.63
CA ILE A 287 6.90 -2.19 -13.78
C ILE A 287 7.80 -1.18 -14.47
N ASN A 288 8.17 -0.13 -13.75
CA ASN A 288 9.02 0.96 -14.21
C ASN A 288 10.13 1.24 -13.18
N MET A 289 11.36 0.83 -13.49
CA MET A 289 12.52 0.98 -12.58
C MET A 289 13.45 2.13 -12.99
N ASN A 290 12.92 3.20 -13.58
CA ASN A 290 13.70 4.38 -13.93
C ASN A 290 14.08 5.21 -12.69
N LEU A 291 15.30 5.02 -12.19
CA LEU A 291 15.88 5.91 -11.18
C LEU A 291 16.56 7.10 -11.86
N ASN A 292 15.79 8.11 -12.26
CA ASN A 292 16.36 9.35 -12.80
C ASN A 292 16.82 10.25 -11.65
N LYS A 293 18.09 10.18 -11.25
CA LYS A 293 18.74 11.31 -10.56
C LYS A 293 19.61 12.18 -11.48
N GLU A 294 20.09 11.67 -12.62
CA GLU A 294 20.75 12.48 -13.66
C GLU A 294 20.62 11.80 -15.04
N ASN A 295 19.82 12.35 -15.97
CA ASN A 295 19.80 12.17 -17.44
C ASN A 295 20.37 10.87 -18.09
N LYS A 296 20.22 9.70 -17.49
CA LYS A 296 20.44 8.40 -18.13
C LYS A 296 19.17 7.57 -18.00
N VAL A 297 18.23 7.87 -18.90
CA VAL A 297 16.96 7.17 -19.04
C VAL A 297 17.25 5.72 -19.44
N GLN A 298 16.89 4.75 -18.59
CA GLN A 298 16.77 3.34 -18.96
C GLN A 298 15.36 2.85 -18.64
N LYS A 299 14.45 3.04 -19.60
CA LYS A 299 13.08 2.54 -19.53
C LYS A 299 13.10 1.01 -19.66
N CYS A 300 13.05 0.32 -18.53
CA CYS A 300 12.52 -1.04 -18.48
C CYS A 300 11.02 -0.94 -18.23
N GLN A 301 10.21 -1.20 -19.27
CA GLN A 301 8.78 -1.45 -19.15
C GLN A 301 8.56 -2.97 -19.16
N VAL A 302 8.05 -3.50 -18.05
CA VAL A 302 7.50 -4.87 -18.00
C VAL A 302 6.00 -4.75 -17.84
N ILE A 303 5.23 -5.30 -18.78
CA ILE A 303 3.76 -5.31 -18.69
C ILE A 303 3.34 -6.68 -18.11
N LEU A 304 2.71 -6.69 -16.94
CA LEU A 304 2.12 -7.87 -16.33
C LEU A 304 0.62 -7.91 -16.64
N LEU A 305 0.23 -8.83 -17.53
CA LEU A 305 -1.16 -9.14 -17.84
C LEU A 305 -1.63 -10.33 -16.97
N ARG A 306 -2.83 -10.24 -16.40
CA ARG A 306 -3.45 -11.36 -15.66
C ARG A 306 -3.62 -12.59 -16.57
N PRO A 307 -3.57 -13.83 -16.01
CA PRO A 307 -3.87 -15.07 -16.76
C PRO A 307 -5.37 -15.39 -16.88
N HIS A 308 -6.28 -14.60 -16.32
CA HIS A 308 -7.71 -14.95 -16.28
C HIS A 308 -8.49 -14.40 -17.48
N SER A 309 -8.15 -14.89 -18.67
CA SER A 309 -9.10 -15.30 -19.70
C SER A 309 -8.31 -15.96 -20.83
N CYS A 310 -8.45 -17.28 -20.97
CA CYS A 310 -8.26 -17.91 -22.27
C CYS A 310 -9.37 -17.39 -23.19
N GLN A 311 -9.19 -16.20 -23.74
CA GLN A 311 -9.71 -15.85 -25.05
C GLN A 311 -8.53 -15.31 -25.83
N SER A 312 -8.19 -16.02 -26.89
CA SER A 312 -7.18 -15.65 -27.86
C SER A 312 -7.41 -14.22 -28.32
N TRP A 313 -6.51 -13.31 -27.97
CA TRP A 313 -6.38 -12.08 -28.71
C TRP A 313 -5.54 -12.42 -29.93
N ASP A 314 -6.19 -12.55 -31.08
CA ASP A 314 -5.53 -12.63 -32.38
C ASP A 314 -4.80 -11.30 -32.63
N LEU A 315 -3.57 -11.21 -32.14
CA LEU A 315 -2.61 -10.26 -32.67
C LEU A 315 -2.23 -10.77 -34.06
N ASN A 316 -2.86 -10.18 -35.09
CA ASN A 316 -2.47 -10.38 -36.48
C ASN A 316 -0.94 -10.27 -36.60
N PRO A 317 -0.24 -11.34 -36.98
CA PRO A 317 1.20 -11.29 -37.15
C PRO A 317 1.49 -10.43 -38.38
N VAL A 318 2.22 -9.33 -38.17
CA VAL A 318 2.96 -8.69 -39.26
C VAL A 318 3.93 -9.74 -39.77
N GLN A 319 3.67 -10.23 -40.99
CA GLN A 319 4.49 -11.21 -41.67
C GLN A 319 5.92 -10.70 -41.81
N LEU A 320 6.86 -11.40 -41.17
CA LEU A 320 8.23 -11.48 -41.65
C LEU A 320 8.54 -12.96 -41.84
N ALA A 321 8.95 -13.28 -43.07
CA ALA A 321 9.21 -14.62 -43.58
C ALA A 321 10.40 -15.30 -42.85
N PRO A 322 10.51 -16.65 -42.93
CA PRO A 322 11.28 -17.45 -42.00
C PRO A 322 12.69 -17.73 -42.51
N GLU A 323 13.70 -17.64 -41.64
CA GLU A 323 14.94 -18.39 -41.81
C GLU A 323 15.38 -19.02 -40.48
N THR A 324 15.12 -20.32 -40.41
CA THR A 324 15.96 -21.39 -39.84
C THR A 324 16.75 -21.19 -38.55
N ALA A 325 16.50 -22.13 -37.63
CA ALA A 325 17.49 -22.98 -36.94
C ALA A 325 17.60 -22.82 -35.40
N SER A 326 17.19 -23.92 -34.75
CA SER A 326 17.78 -24.57 -33.59
C SER A 326 18.10 -23.76 -32.33
N CYS A 327 17.34 -24.10 -31.29
CA CYS A 327 17.68 -23.95 -29.88
C CYS A 327 19.08 -24.57 -29.56
N PRO A 328 19.89 -23.93 -28.71
CA PRO A 328 20.65 -24.69 -27.73
C PRO A 328 20.50 -24.17 -26.30
N VAL A 329 20.52 -25.16 -25.41
CA VAL A 329 20.58 -25.10 -23.96
C VAL A 329 21.80 -24.30 -23.48
N LEU A 330 21.58 -23.45 -22.48
CA LEU A 330 22.61 -22.66 -21.78
C LEU A 330 23.70 -23.56 -21.17
N HIS A 331 24.94 -23.44 -21.66
CA HIS A 331 26.15 -23.78 -20.92
C HIS A 331 26.91 -22.50 -20.54
N SER A 332 27.48 -22.53 -19.35
CA SER A 332 28.32 -21.52 -18.69
C SER A 332 29.23 -20.69 -19.61
N LEU A 333 29.13 -19.37 -19.53
CA LEU A 333 30.02 -18.44 -20.21
C LEU A 333 31.26 -18.13 -19.36
N VAL A 334 32.42 -18.63 -19.79
CA VAL A 334 33.76 -18.11 -19.46
C VAL A 334 34.16 -17.14 -20.57
N TRP A 335 34.63 -15.93 -20.22
CA TRP A 335 34.94 -14.86 -21.18
C TRP A 335 36.45 -14.62 -21.34
N PRO A 336 36.96 -14.45 -22.57
CA PRO A 336 38.28 -13.86 -22.82
C PRO A 336 38.20 -12.34 -23.04
N PRO A 337 39.32 -11.59 -22.91
CA PRO A 337 39.33 -10.14 -23.01
C PRO A 337 39.75 -9.67 -24.40
N SER A 338 39.01 -8.73 -25.01
CA SER A 338 39.55 -7.47 -25.57
C SER A 338 38.56 -6.76 -26.51
N SER A 339 38.72 -5.43 -26.53
CA SER A 339 38.26 -4.44 -27.53
C SER A 339 36.77 -4.38 -27.90
N GLY A 340 36.07 -3.40 -27.32
CA GLY A 340 34.78 -2.93 -27.83
C GLY A 340 33.92 -2.24 -26.77
N HIS A 341 33.80 -0.92 -26.88
CA HIS A 341 32.87 -0.02 -26.20
C HIS A 341 32.78 -0.05 -24.66
N LEU A 342 33.54 0.86 -24.03
CA LEU A 342 33.36 1.30 -22.64
C LEU A 342 31.90 1.74 -22.33
N TYR A 343 31.18 2.27 -23.32
CA TYR A 343 29.77 2.64 -23.18
C TYR A 343 28.81 1.44 -23.14
N GLU A 344 29.03 0.39 -23.94
CA GLU A 344 28.25 -0.86 -23.86
C GLU A 344 28.57 -1.64 -22.60
N ARG A 345 29.84 -1.69 -22.18
CA ARG A 345 30.24 -2.33 -20.92
C ARG A 345 29.65 -1.62 -19.69
N ALA A 346 29.59 -0.29 -19.70
CA ALA A 346 28.95 0.48 -18.64
C ALA A 346 27.42 0.31 -18.63
N ALA A 347 26.78 0.26 -19.80
CA ALA A 347 25.35 -0.03 -19.92
C ALA A 347 25.01 -1.45 -19.42
N ILE A 348 25.82 -2.45 -19.77
CA ILE A 348 25.63 -3.85 -19.35
C ILE A 348 25.89 -4.03 -17.84
N MET A 349 26.92 -3.39 -17.27
CA MET A 349 27.13 -3.40 -15.81
C MET A 349 26.03 -2.66 -15.03
N GLN A 350 25.48 -1.56 -15.56
CA GLN A 350 24.38 -0.82 -14.93
C GLN A 350 23.03 -1.55 -15.07
N SER A 351 22.79 -2.21 -16.20
CA SER A 351 21.64 -3.10 -16.37
C SER A 351 21.72 -4.32 -15.46
N LEU A 352 22.92 -4.81 -15.14
CA LEU A 352 23.14 -5.79 -14.07
C LEU A 352 22.79 -5.20 -12.71
N THR A 353 23.11 -3.94 -12.39
CA THR A 353 22.68 -3.32 -11.11
C THR A 353 21.19 -3.04 -10.99
N VAL A 354 20.48 -2.75 -12.09
CA VAL A 354 19.01 -2.63 -12.10
C VAL A 354 18.36 -3.99 -12.07
N LEU A 355 18.92 -4.99 -12.76
CA LEU A 355 18.50 -6.37 -12.61
C LEU A 355 18.85 -6.90 -11.22
N ASP A 356 19.91 -6.45 -10.56
CA ASP A 356 20.26 -6.75 -9.18
C ASP A 356 19.39 -5.96 -8.22
N LEU A 357 18.92 -4.76 -8.56
CA LEU A 357 17.95 -4.01 -7.77
C LEU A 357 16.58 -4.69 -7.88
N ILE A 358 16.15 -5.06 -9.09
CA ILE A 358 14.99 -5.91 -9.33
C ILE A 358 15.22 -7.28 -8.70
N TRP A 359 16.41 -7.85 -8.70
CA TRP A 359 16.68 -9.18 -8.15
C TRP A 359 16.80 -9.16 -6.62
N ASN A 360 17.29 -8.08 -6.04
CA ASN A 360 17.39 -7.88 -4.60
C ASN A 360 16.08 -7.36 -4.00
N MET A 361 15.30 -6.56 -4.73
CA MET A 361 13.99 -6.06 -4.30
C MET A 361 12.83 -7.00 -4.71
N VAL A 362 13.00 -7.77 -5.79
CA VAL A 362 11.96 -8.64 -6.38
C VAL A 362 12.45 -10.10 -6.56
N GLY A 363 13.71 -10.34 -6.90
CA GLY A 363 14.29 -11.66 -7.25
C GLY A 363 14.74 -12.58 -6.13
N GLN A 364 14.32 -12.35 -4.88
CA GLN A 364 14.14 -13.50 -3.96
C GLN A 364 12.74 -14.09 -4.04
N ASN A 365 11.79 -13.37 -4.67
CA ASN A 365 10.37 -13.59 -4.47
C ASN A 365 9.52 -13.59 -5.74
N LEU A 366 10.07 -13.60 -6.95
CA LEU A 366 9.30 -13.85 -8.18
C LEU A 366 10.11 -14.75 -9.11
N ASN A 367 9.53 -15.90 -9.48
CA ASN A 367 10.04 -16.70 -10.60
C ASN A 367 9.62 -16.01 -11.89
N PHE A 368 10.59 -15.38 -12.55
CA PHE A 368 10.40 -14.83 -13.88
C PHE A 368 10.83 -15.86 -14.93
N SER A 369 9.94 -16.20 -15.85
CA SER A 369 10.36 -16.82 -17.12
C SER A 369 10.49 -15.71 -18.15
N LEU A 370 11.72 -15.48 -18.62
CA LEU A 370 12.00 -14.54 -19.70
C LEU A 370 11.46 -15.13 -21.01
N LEU A 371 10.31 -14.61 -21.47
CA LEU A 371 9.66 -15.04 -22.70
C LEU A 371 10.35 -14.44 -23.93
N CYS A 372 10.71 -13.16 -23.87
CA CYS A 372 11.46 -12.51 -24.93
C CYS A 372 12.21 -11.27 -24.43
N VAL A 373 13.31 -10.96 -25.12
CA VAL A 373 14.00 -9.67 -25.05
C VAL A 373 13.84 -9.03 -26.42
N SER A 374 13.21 -7.87 -26.49
CA SER A 374 13.18 -7.08 -27.74
C SER A 374 13.78 -5.70 -27.47
N ALA A 375 14.86 -5.41 -28.19
CA ALA A 375 15.40 -4.06 -28.28
C ALA A 375 14.61 -3.31 -29.36
N LYS A 376 13.74 -2.39 -28.95
CA LYS A 376 12.98 -1.54 -29.91
C LYS A 376 13.76 -0.28 -30.32
N ALA A 377 14.71 0.15 -29.50
CA ALA A 377 15.57 1.31 -29.73
C ALA A 377 16.81 1.25 -28.81
N PRO A 378 17.87 2.02 -29.08
CA PRO A 378 19.00 2.17 -28.15
C PRO A 378 18.50 2.58 -26.76
N GLY A 379 18.78 1.76 -25.74
CA GLY A 379 18.39 2.03 -24.35
C GLY A 379 16.97 1.62 -23.94
N VAL A 380 16.21 0.93 -24.82
CA VAL A 380 14.87 0.39 -24.48
C VAL A 380 14.91 -1.13 -24.56
N LEU A 381 14.90 -1.78 -23.40
CA LEU A 381 14.79 -3.23 -23.26
C LEU A 381 13.34 -3.57 -22.91
N VAL A 382 12.62 -4.24 -23.82
CA VAL A 382 11.31 -4.82 -23.50
C VAL A 382 11.56 -6.25 -23.02
N LEU A 383 11.31 -6.49 -21.74
CA LEU A 383 11.34 -7.82 -21.15
C LEU A 383 9.91 -8.35 -21.11
N GLY A 384 9.60 -9.31 -21.98
CA GLY A 384 8.41 -10.14 -21.81
C GLY A 384 8.69 -11.09 -20.65
N LEU A 385 8.09 -10.84 -19.49
CA LEU A 385 8.19 -11.73 -18.33
C LEU A 385 6.86 -12.46 -18.16
N GLN A 386 6.88 -13.79 -18.30
CA GLN A 386 5.77 -14.60 -17.80
C GLN A 386 5.93 -14.69 -16.29
N VAL A 387 4.94 -14.20 -15.56
CA VAL A 387 4.81 -14.51 -14.14
C VAL A 387 3.83 -15.67 -14.04
N ASN A 388 4.37 -16.86 -13.80
CA ASN A 388 3.55 -18.05 -13.54
C ASN A 388 2.87 -17.91 -12.17
N PHE A 389 1.59 -17.54 -12.19
CA PHE A 389 0.74 -17.55 -11.00
C PHE A 389 0.02 -18.90 -10.77
N SER A 390 0.26 -19.91 -11.61
CA SER A 390 -0.41 -21.20 -11.52
C SER A 390 0.46 -22.36 -11.97
N GLU A 391 1.02 -23.10 -11.02
CA GLU A 391 1.17 -24.55 -11.15
C GLU A 391 0.53 -25.18 -9.91
N TRP A 392 -0.78 -25.41 -10.01
CA TRP A 392 -1.47 -26.42 -9.21
C TRP A 392 -2.29 -27.28 -10.17
N LEU A 393 -1.72 -28.42 -10.51
CA LEU A 393 -2.49 -29.62 -10.79
C LEU A 393 -1.68 -30.81 -10.27
N ASN A 394 -2.26 -31.47 -9.27
CA ASN A 394 -1.88 -32.75 -8.68
C ASN A 394 -0.74 -32.71 -7.65
N LEU A 395 -1.11 -32.83 -6.37
CA LEU A 395 -0.87 -34.07 -5.62
C LEU A 395 -1.60 -34.05 -4.26
N GLN A 396 -2.02 -35.26 -3.88
CA GLN A 396 -3.03 -35.58 -2.88
C GLN A 396 -2.58 -35.39 -1.42
N ILE A 397 -3.61 -35.25 -0.60
CA ILE A 397 -3.70 -35.34 0.87
C ILE A 397 -2.98 -36.59 1.40
N PRO A 398 -2.31 -36.51 2.57
CA PRO A 398 -2.85 -37.16 3.79
C PRO A 398 -3.30 -36.17 4.86
#